data_AF-A0A0N8JX51-F1
#
_entry.id   AF-A0A0N8JX51-F1
#
_cell.length_a   1.000
_cell.length_b   1.000
_cell.length_c   1.000
_cell.angle_alpha   90.00
_cell.angle_beta   90.00
_cell.angle_gamma   90.00
#
_symmetry.space_group_name_H-M   'P 1'
#
loop_
_entity.id
_entity.type
_entity.pdbx_description
1 polymer ?
#
loop_
_entity_poly.entity_id
_entity_poly.type
_entity_poly.pdbx_seq_one_letter_code
_entity_poly.pdbx_strand_id
1 'polypeptide(L)'
;MVTIINGNGFRFNKGLEQPKENGNCNGSNLDFFDEVCKQSFETIPALVEKYRGMEVDLESPKGFAVRITDLDGTVYWGRNWMLKMWSELYLPEPEEMVVIGAIDNFPSLAEGLQLIVLLDRQGRVYFYENEELHRVQDSVGGFFDKGAVWPPIETHYYGQYTAPETEEEYLQILEETGIPRIDDETKEFVQSKNREMTELLDFLKDL
;
A
#
# COMPACT_ATOMS: atom_id res chain seq x y z
N MET A 1 -16.34 -20.04 11.52
CA MET A 1 -17.80 -20.11 11.78
C MET A 1 -18.06 -19.35 13.06
N VAL A 2 -18.75 -18.20 13.01
CA VAL A 2 -18.99 -17.32 14.17
C VAL A 2 -20.36 -17.69 14.76
N THR A 3 -20.40 -18.03 16.05
CA THR A 3 -21.65 -18.18 16.79
C THR A 3 -21.82 -16.95 17.69
N ILE A 4 -22.93 -16.24 17.53
CA ILE A 4 -23.32 -15.11 18.40
C ILE A 4 -23.93 -15.68 19.68
N ILE A 5 -23.49 -15.18 20.83
CA ILE A 5 -24.17 -15.38 22.12
C ILE A 5 -24.46 -14.00 22.72
N ASN A 6 -25.71 -13.78 23.11
CA ASN A 6 -26.16 -12.55 23.77
C ASN A 6 -25.44 -12.35 25.11
N GLY A 7 -24.82 -11.17 25.28
CA GLY A 7 -24.25 -10.72 26.55
C GLY A 7 -22.80 -10.26 26.42
N ASN A 8 -22.58 -8.95 26.54
CA ASN A 8 -21.32 -8.22 26.45
C ASN A 8 -20.06 -9.00 26.90
N GLY A 9 -19.25 -9.38 25.91
CA GLY A 9 -17.89 -9.90 26.11
C GLY A 9 -17.44 -10.74 24.91
N PHE A 10 -16.64 -10.17 24.01
CA PHE A 10 -15.96 -10.96 22.98
C PHE A 10 -14.81 -11.76 23.63
N ARG A 11 -14.94 -13.08 23.68
CA ARG A 11 -13.83 -14.00 23.98
C ARG A 11 -13.37 -14.63 22.68
N PHE A 12 -12.11 -14.38 22.31
CA PHE A 12 -11.46 -15.10 21.21
C PHE A 12 -11.21 -16.55 21.64
N ASN A 13 -11.79 -17.50 20.90
CA ASN A 13 -11.45 -18.92 21.05
C ASN A 13 -10.02 -19.13 20.56
N LYS A 14 -9.10 -19.47 21.49
CA LYS A 14 -7.84 -20.14 21.16
C LYS A 14 -8.19 -21.52 20.61
N GLY A 15 -8.15 -21.67 19.30
CA GLY A 15 -8.51 -22.93 18.64
C GLY A 15 -8.45 -22.85 17.14
N LEU A 16 -7.29 -22.47 16.59
CA LEU A 16 -6.88 -22.87 15.25
C LEU A 16 -5.45 -23.41 15.41
N GLU A 17 -5.31 -24.72 15.23
CA GLU A 17 -4.01 -25.38 15.15
C GLU A 17 -3.18 -24.70 14.07
N GLN A 18 -2.02 -24.18 14.46
CA GLN A 18 -1.02 -23.69 13.54
C GLN A 18 -0.52 -24.87 12.69
N PRO A 19 -0.41 -24.74 11.36
CA PRO A 19 0.29 -25.73 10.58
C PRO A 19 1.75 -25.76 11.04
N LYS A 20 2.21 -26.97 11.32
CA LYS A 20 3.51 -27.31 11.90
C LYS A 20 4.66 -26.59 11.19
N GLU A 21 5.50 -25.94 11.98
CA GLU A 21 6.84 -25.50 11.63
C GLU A 21 7.56 -26.57 10.82
N ASN A 22 7.91 -26.23 9.58
CA ASN A 22 8.90 -26.92 8.78
C ASN A 22 9.60 -25.85 7.93
N GLY A 23 10.52 -25.15 8.57
CA GLY A 23 11.35 -24.14 7.93
C GLY A 23 12.57 -23.89 8.80
N ASN A 24 13.57 -24.75 8.69
CA ASN A 24 14.91 -24.47 9.19
C ASN A 24 15.48 -23.28 8.38
N CYS A 25 15.20 -22.06 8.81
CA CYS A 25 15.77 -20.84 8.23
C CYS A 25 17.07 -20.49 8.96
N ASN A 26 18.08 -21.36 8.83
CA ASN A 26 19.47 -21.01 9.16
C ASN A 26 20.13 -20.25 7.99
N GLY A 27 19.44 -19.23 7.47
CA GLY A 27 20.07 -18.13 6.74
C GLY A 27 20.12 -16.98 7.73
N SER A 28 21.31 -16.63 8.20
CA SER A 28 21.46 -15.61 9.24
C SER A 28 20.81 -14.31 8.79
N ASN A 29 20.04 -13.67 9.67
CA ASN A 29 19.57 -12.28 9.51
C ASN A 29 20.68 -11.36 8.96
N LEU A 30 21.94 -11.62 9.34
CA LEU A 30 23.13 -10.92 8.84
C LEU A 30 23.30 -10.93 7.31
N ASP A 31 22.98 -12.00 6.59
CA ASP A 31 23.31 -12.11 5.15
C ASP A 31 22.44 -11.18 4.29
N PHE A 32 21.15 -11.05 4.62
CA PHE A 32 20.26 -10.09 3.97
C PHE A 32 20.65 -8.65 4.31
N PHE A 33 20.93 -8.37 5.59
CA PHE A 33 21.35 -7.04 6.04
C PHE A 33 22.62 -6.55 5.36
N ASP A 34 23.64 -7.41 5.31
CA ASP A 34 24.92 -7.08 4.70
C ASP A 34 24.81 -6.86 3.19
N GLU A 35 23.91 -7.58 2.53
CA GLU A 35 23.70 -7.48 1.09
C GLU A 35 22.90 -6.23 0.75
N VAL A 36 21.76 -5.98 1.39
CA VAL A 36 20.89 -4.81 1.10
C VAL A 36 21.60 -3.48 1.37
N CYS A 37 22.42 -3.38 2.41
CA CYS A 37 23.13 -2.12 2.72
C CYS A 37 24.24 -1.76 1.72
N LYS A 38 24.68 -2.71 0.88
CA LYS A 38 25.82 -2.55 -0.04
C LYS A 38 25.40 -2.45 -1.50
N GLN A 39 24.11 -2.57 -1.76
CA GLN A 39 23.56 -2.80 -3.10
C GLN A 39 22.86 -1.56 -3.63
N SER A 40 22.84 -1.41 -4.96
CA SER A 40 22.13 -0.28 -5.59
C SER A 40 20.63 -0.55 -5.59
N PHE A 41 19.84 0.53 -5.61
CA PHE A 41 18.37 0.45 -5.62
C PHE A 41 17.83 -0.52 -6.68
N GLU A 42 18.42 -0.53 -7.87
CA GLU A 42 18.01 -1.35 -9.02
C GLU A 42 18.16 -2.86 -8.76
N THR A 43 19.00 -3.26 -7.79
CA THR A 43 19.22 -4.67 -7.44
C THR A 43 18.34 -5.14 -6.28
N ILE A 44 17.67 -4.22 -5.58
CA ILE A 44 16.82 -4.53 -4.42
C ILE A 44 15.69 -5.52 -4.76
N PRO A 45 14.95 -5.40 -5.88
CA PRO A 45 13.90 -6.37 -6.20
C PRO A 45 14.41 -7.81 -6.32
N ALA A 46 15.62 -8.01 -6.87
CA ALA A 46 16.22 -9.33 -6.99
C ALA A 46 16.62 -9.90 -5.61
N LEU A 47 17.04 -9.03 -4.67
CA LEU A 47 17.32 -9.44 -3.30
C LEU A 47 16.03 -9.80 -2.56
N VAL A 48 14.98 -8.99 -2.70
CA VAL A 48 13.67 -9.27 -2.10
C VAL A 48 13.14 -10.63 -2.58
N GLU A 49 13.29 -10.93 -3.87
CA GLU A 49 12.93 -12.25 -4.40
C GLU A 49 13.79 -13.38 -3.82
N LYS A 50 15.12 -13.19 -3.77
CA LYS A 50 16.07 -14.17 -3.22
C LYS A 50 15.77 -14.55 -1.78
N TYR A 51 15.35 -13.58 -0.96
CA TYR A 51 15.06 -13.76 0.47
C TYR A 51 13.56 -13.78 0.79
N ARG A 52 12.70 -13.96 -0.22
CA ARG A 52 11.24 -13.97 -0.04
C ARG A 52 10.80 -14.95 1.05
N GLY A 53 9.94 -14.48 1.95
CA GLY A 53 9.40 -15.24 3.07
C GLY A 53 10.32 -15.32 4.29
N MET A 54 11.55 -14.79 4.22
CA MET A 54 12.39 -14.60 5.40
C MET A 54 11.74 -13.59 6.34
N GLU A 55 11.76 -13.88 7.64
CA GLU A 55 11.30 -12.96 8.68
C GLU A 55 12.50 -12.35 9.39
N VAL A 56 12.45 -11.04 9.57
CA VAL A 56 13.53 -10.22 10.09
C VAL A 56 13.01 -9.42 11.26
N ASP A 57 13.40 -9.80 12.48
CA ASP A 57 12.97 -9.13 13.71
C ASP A 57 13.42 -7.67 13.73
N LEU A 58 12.52 -6.78 14.16
CA LEU A 58 12.83 -5.38 14.39
C LEU A 58 13.27 -5.14 15.83
N GLU A 59 14.35 -4.37 15.99
CA GLU A 59 14.75 -3.87 17.31
C GLU A 59 13.75 -2.87 17.89
N SER A 60 13.05 -2.15 17.01
CA SER A 60 11.95 -1.24 17.35
C SER A 60 10.94 -1.16 16.19
N PRO A 61 9.63 -1.33 16.44
CA PRO A 61 9.03 -1.77 17.69
C PRO A 61 9.32 -3.26 17.97
N LYS A 62 9.66 -3.58 19.23
CA LYS A 62 9.98 -4.96 19.64
C LYS A 62 8.79 -5.89 19.49
N GLY A 63 9.07 -7.12 19.09
CA GLY A 63 8.08 -8.19 18.93
C GLY A 63 7.37 -8.19 17.58
N PHE A 64 7.81 -7.35 16.65
CA PHE A 64 7.40 -7.37 15.26
C PHE A 64 8.57 -7.77 14.37
N ALA A 65 8.26 -8.44 13.27
CA ALA A 65 9.22 -8.81 12.25
C ALA A 65 8.75 -8.30 10.89
N VAL A 66 9.70 -7.95 10.04
CA VAL A 66 9.46 -7.69 8.62
C VAL A 66 9.58 -9.01 7.88
N ARG A 67 8.48 -9.45 7.27
CA ARG A 67 8.52 -10.56 6.31
C ARG A 67 8.94 -10.00 4.96
N ILE A 68 10.09 -10.46 4.45
CA ILE A 68 10.63 -10.04 3.17
C ILE A 68 9.72 -10.53 2.05
N THR A 69 9.23 -9.58 1.25
CA THR A 69 8.33 -9.84 0.13
C THR A 69 8.27 -8.61 -0.78
N ASP A 70 7.95 -8.84 -2.04
CA ASP A 70 7.51 -7.78 -2.94
C ASP A 70 6.00 -7.48 -2.76
N LEU A 71 5.47 -6.61 -3.62
CA LEU A 71 4.05 -6.22 -3.65
C LEU A 71 3.09 -7.40 -3.68
N ASP A 72 3.40 -8.46 -4.42
CA ASP A 72 2.51 -9.61 -4.61
C ASP A 72 2.40 -10.51 -3.37
N GLY A 73 3.31 -10.40 -2.40
CA GLY A 73 3.15 -11.05 -1.10
C GLY A 73 2.59 -10.14 -0.01
N THR A 74 1.96 -9.03 -0.40
CA THR A 74 1.21 -8.12 0.48
C THR A 74 -0.30 -8.23 0.25
N VAL A 75 -1.10 -7.54 1.07
CA VAL A 75 -2.55 -7.36 0.90
C VAL A 75 -2.91 -6.63 -0.42
N TYR A 76 -1.93 -5.94 -1.03
CA TYR A 76 -2.07 -5.24 -2.30
C TYR A 76 -1.68 -6.08 -3.52
N TRP A 77 -1.59 -7.40 -3.37
CA TRP A 77 -1.35 -8.33 -4.49
C TRP A 77 -2.18 -8.00 -5.75
N GLY A 78 -1.49 -8.00 -6.90
CA GLY A 78 -2.09 -7.70 -8.20
C GLY A 78 -2.47 -6.22 -8.42
N ARG A 79 -2.31 -5.34 -7.42
CA ARG A 79 -2.59 -3.90 -7.53
C ARG A 79 -1.32 -3.12 -7.88
N ASN A 80 -0.70 -3.42 -9.02
CA ASN A 80 0.55 -2.77 -9.48
C ASN A 80 0.49 -1.23 -9.51
N TRP A 81 -0.71 -0.67 -9.67
CA TRP A 81 -0.94 0.77 -9.61
C TRP A 81 -0.60 1.36 -8.24
N MET A 82 -0.71 0.61 -7.13
CA MET A 82 -0.33 1.08 -5.79
C MET A 82 1.12 1.57 -5.74
N LEU A 83 2.05 0.81 -6.32
CA LEU A 83 3.47 1.18 -6.35
C LEU A 83 3.69 2.49 -7.13
N LYS A 84 2.95 2.67 -8.22
CA LYS A 84 2.93 3.90 -8.99
C LYS A 84 2.41 5.07 -8.14
N MET A 85 1.31 4.88 -7.41
CA MET A 85 0.75 5.93 -6.54
C MET A 85 1.75 6.34 -5.46
N TRP A 86 2.36 5.38 -4.75
CA TRP A 86 3.38 5.66 -3.73
C TRP A 86 4.57 6.46 -4.29
N SER A 87 4.97 6.14 -5.52
CA SER A 87 6.10 6.81 -6.18
C SER A 87 5.77 8.22 -6.68
N GLU A 88 4.51 8.49 -7.09
CA GLU A 88 4.15 9.73 -7.80
C GLU A 88 3.37 10.74 -6.95
N LEU A 89 2.61 10.30 -5.94
CA LEU A 89 1.52 11.13 -5.38
C LEU A 89 1.62 11.36 -3.87
N TYR A 90 2.64 10.80 -3.23
CA TYR A 90 2.86 10.97 -1.79
C TYR A 90 3.98 11.93 -1.46
N LEU A 91 5.05 11.99 -2.25
CA LEU A 91 6.19 12.87 -1.96
C LEU A 91 6.09 14.20 -2.71
N PRO A 92 6.78 15.27 -2.25
CA PRO A 92 6.81 16.56 -2.94
C PRO A 92 7.33 16.47 -4.38
N GLU A 93 8.27 15.56 -4.64
CA GLU A 93 8.76 15.22 -5.97
C GLU A 93 8.60 13.71 -6.18
N PRO A 94 8.24 13.24 -7.40
CA PRO A 94 8.14 11.83 -7.69
C PRO A 94 9.45 11.09 -7.43
N GLU A 95 9.39 9.98 -6.72
CA GLU A 95 10.54 9.18 -6.33
C GLU A 95 10.24 7.70 -6.50
N GLU A 96 11.16 6.96 -7.12
CA GLU A 96 10.96 5.54 -7.32
C GLU A 96 11.01 4.78 -5.98
N MET A 97 10.03 3.91 -5.77
CA MET A 97 9.94 3.08 -4.57
C MET A 97 9.84 1.60 -4.91
N VAL A 98 10.31 0.76 -3.98
CA VAL A 98 10.16 -0.69 -4.02
C VAL A 98 9.61 -1.21 -2.70
N VAL A 99 8.76 -2.22 -2.77
CA VAL A 99 8.33 -2.97 -1.58
C VAL A 99 9.46 -3.92 -1.20
N ILE A 100 9.93 -3.81 0.04
CA ILE A 100 10.98 -4.69 0.59
C ILE A 100 10.45 -5.68 1.63
N GLY A 101 9.21 -5.47 2.10
CA GLY A 101 8.56 -6.40 2.99
C GLY A 101 7.24 -5.90 3.53
N ALA A 102 6.69 -6.67 4.46
CA ALA A 102 5.47 -6.34 5.17
C ALA A 102 5.59 -6.75 6.65
N ILE A 103 4.95 -5.99 7.54
CA ILE A 103 4.80 -6.35 8.95
C ILE A 103 3.36 -6.78 9.16
N ASP A 104 3.16 -8.07 9.45
CA ASP A 104 1.85 -8.66 9.62
C ASP A 104 1.31 -8.48 11.06
N ASN A 105 -0.01 -8.40 11.20
CA ASN A 105 -0.73 -8.27 12.48
C ASN A 105 -0.32 -7.04 13.31
N PHE A 106 0.10 -5.96 12.64
CA PHE A 106 0.44 -4.71 13.31
C PHE A 106 -0.83 -3.96 13.74
N PRO A 107 -0.98 -3.57 15.02
CA PRO A 107 -2.21 -2.95 15.54
C PRO A 107 -2.35 -1.51 15.03
N SER A 108 -2.85 -1.38 13.80
CA SER A 108 -2.95 -0.14 13.02
C SER A 108 -4.27 -0.11 12.24
N LEU A 109 -4.48 0.98 11.50
CA LEU A 109 -5.59 1.13 10.55
C LEU A 109 -5.27 0.56 9.16
N ALA A 110 -4.10 -0.05 8.96
CA ALA A 110 -3.71 -0.63 7.68
C ALA A 110 -4.66 -1.76 7.23
N GLU A 111 -4.88 -1.85 5.92
CA GLU A 111 -5.66 -2.94 5.31
C GLU A 111 -5.05 -4.29 5.72
N GLY A 112 -5.87 -5.19 6.28
CA GLY A 112 -5.39 -6.49 6.74
C GLY A 112 -4.45 -6.46 7.96
N LEU A 113 -4.35 -5.34 8.68
CA LEU A 113 -3.36 -5.14 9.76
C LEU A 113 -1.92 -5.36 9.28
N GLN A 114 -1.65 -5.01 8.03
CA GLN A 114 -0.36 -5.21 7.40
C GLN A 114 0.27 -3.86 7.02
N LEU A 115 1.36 -3.49 7.70
CA LEU A 115 2.16 -2.34 7.29
C LEU A 115 3.04 -2.76 6.12
N ILE A 116 3.02 -1.96 5.04
CA ILE A 116 3.90 -2.20 3.90
C ILE A 116 5.20 -1.45 4.13
N VAL A 117 6.33 -2.14 3.96
CA VAL A 117 7.66 -1.56 4.11
C VAL A 117 8.20 -1.22 2.73
N LEU A 118 8.36 0.08 2.49
CA LEU A 118 8.82 0.66 1.24
C LEU A 118 10.23 1.21 1.42
N LEU A 119 11.02 1.11 0.35
CA LEU A 119 12.35 1.70 0.24
C LEU A 119 12.36 2.60 -0.99
N ASP A 120 12.91 3.80 -0.86
CA ASP A 120 13.14 4.68 -2.01
C ASP A 120 14.59 4.62 -2.53
N ARG A 121 14.85 5.34 -3.62
CA ARG A 121 16.18 5.36 -4.25
C ARG A 121 17.28 5.93 -3.37
N GLN A 122 16.94 6.83 -2.44
CA GLN A 122 17.88 7.42 -1.49
C GLN A 122 18.17 6.47 -0.32
N GLY A 123 17.47 5.33 -0.24
CA GLY A 123 17.61 4.34 0.81
C GLY A 123 16.77 4.64 2.05
N ARG A 124 15.86 5.62 1.98
CA ARG A 124 14.94 5.96 3.08
C ARG A 124 13.83 4.91 3.14
N VAL A 125 13.45 4.56 4.36
CA VAL A 125 12.44 3.51 4.63
C VAL A 125 11.15 4.15 5.09
N TYR A 126 10.06 3.67 4.49
CA TYR A 126 8.72 4.14 4.76
C TYR A 126 7.80 2.99 5.18
N PHE A 127 6.85 3.31 6.06
CA PHE A 127 5.67 2.49 6.28
C PHE A 127 4.48 3.12 5.58
N TYR A 128 3.73 2.30 4.86
CA TYR A 128 2.44 2.69 4.34
C TYR A 128 1.32 2.14 5.23
N GLU A 129 0.46 3.04 5.69
CA GLU A 129 -0.72 2.77 6.50
C GLU A 129 -1.87 3.68 6.04
N ASN A 130 -3.00 3.11 5.60
CA ASN A 130 -4.27 3.84 5.39
C ASN A 130 -4.13 5.21 4.70
N GLU A 131 -3.59 5.23 3.47
CA GLU A 131 -3.37 6.46 2.69
C GLU A 131 -2.36 7.45 3.29
N GLU A 132 -1.53 7.01 4.25
CA GLU A 132 -0.42 7.74 4.81
C GLU A 132 0.90 7.02 4.54
N LEU A 133 1.93 7.79 4.19
CA LEU A 133 3.29 7.29 3.98
C LEU A 133 4.21 7.89 5.06
N HIS A 134 4.62 7.06 6.01
CA HIS A 134 5.42 7.45 7.16
C HIS A 134 6.89 7.16 6.91
N ARG A 135 7.73 8.19 6.86
CA ARG A 135 9.19 8.00 6.86
C ARG A 135 9.63 7.58 8.27
N VAL A 136 10.15 6.37 8.38
CA VAL A 136 10.53 5.76 9.67
C VAL A 136 12.03 5.62 9.84
N GLN A 137 12.81 5.77 8.77
CA GLN A 137 14.27 5.76 8.83
C GLN A 137 14.90 6.40 7.58
N ASP A 138 16.08 6.98 7.73
CA ASP A 138 16.82 7.60 6.61
C ASP A 138 17.77 6.65 5.86
N SER A 139 17.87 5.39 6.31
CA SER A 139 18.67 4.36 5.65
C SER A 139 18.12 2.96 5.96
N VAL A 140 18.13 2.07 4.96
CA VAL A 140 17.75 0.67 5.13
C VAL A 140 18.59 -0.06 6.18
N GLY A 141 19.89 0.26 6.27
CA GLY A 141 20.77 -0.28 7.30
C GLY A 141 20.37 0.18 8.70
N GLY A 142 20.06 1.47 8.88
CA GLY A 142 19.55 1.98 10.15
C GLY A 142 18.21 1.34 10.54
N PHE A 143 17.38 0.98 9.57
CA PHE A 143 16.05 0.42 9.81
C PHE A 143 16.14 -0.97 10.39
N PHE A 144 17.08 -1.76 9.88
CA PHE A 144 17.31 -3.11 10.33
C PHE A 144 18.25 -3.21 11.55
N ASP A 145 19.16 -2.25 11.74
CA ASP A 145 20.04 -2.18 12.92
C ASP A 145 19.31 -1.62 14.16
N LYS A 146 18.50 -0.56 13.98
CA LYS A 146 17.89 0.20 15.09
C LYS A 146 16.36 0.12 15.14
N GLY A 147 15.74 -0.38 14.08
CA GLY A 147 14.29 -0.38 13.92
C GLY A 147 13.74 0.90 13.28
N ALA A 148 12.41 0.94 13.23
CA ALA A 148 11.63 2.13 12.89
C ALA A 148 11.67 3.15 14.02
N VAL A 149 11.88 4.42 13.64
CA VAL A 149 11.77 5.56 14.55
C VAL A 149 10.29 5.82 14.84
N TRP A 150 9.96 6.04 16.13
CA TRP A 150 8.63 6.43 16.55
C TRP A 150 8.69 7.61 17.55
N PRO A 151 7.90 8.70 17.35
CA PRO A 151 7.03 8.97 16.19
C PRO A 151 7.79 9.02 14.84
N PRO A 152 7.11 8.86 13.69
CA PRO A 152 7.76 8.93 12.38
C PRO A 152 8.53 10.23 12.18
N ILE A 153 9.59 10.20 11.39
CA ILE A 153 10.40 11.37 11.04
C ILE A 153 9.54 12.38 10.28
N GLU A 154 8.71 11.88 9.37
CA GLU A 154 7.79 12.65 8.55
C GLU A 154 6.62 11.75 8.14
N THR A 155 5.46 12.35 7.92
CA THR A 155 4.28 11.67 7.37
C THR A 155 3.80 12.46 6.17
N HIS A 156 3.58 11.77 5.06
CA HIS A 156 3.01 12.34 3.86
C HIS A 156 1.62 11.77 3.60
N TYR A 157 0.68 12.64 3.24
CA TYR A 157 -0.70 12.26 2.96
C TYR A 157 -0.93 12.12 1.45
N TYR A 158 -1.80 11.19 1.08
CA TYR A 158 -2.22 11.01 -0.30
C TYR A 158 -2.63 12.33 -0.97
N GLY A 159 -2.00 12.65 -2.11
CA GLY A 159 -2.34 13.80 -2.93
C GLY A 159 -2.05 15.16 -2.31
N GLN A 160 -1.35 15.21 -1.17
CA GLN A 160 -1.00 16.45 -0.47
C GLN A 160 -0.26 17.45 -1.37
N TYR A 161 0.54 16.95 -2.31
CA TYR A 161 1.42 17.76 -3.15
C TYR A 161 0.93 17.90 -4.60
N THR A 162 -0.25 17.36 -4.91
CA THR A 162 -0.76 17.27 -6.29
C THR A 162 -1.99 18.14 -6.52
N ALA A 163 -2.45 18.85 -5.47
CA ALA A 163 -3.54 19.80 -5.60
C ALA A 163 -3.03 21.05 -6.34
N PRO A 164 -3.77 21.58 -7.32
CA PRO A 164 -3.41 22.82 -7.98
C PRO A 164 -3.32 23.95 -6.96
N GLU A 165 -2.28 24.78 -7.07
CA GLU A 165 -2.05 25.88 -6.14
C GLU A 165 -2.94 27.09 -6.45
N THR A 166 -3.46 27.15 -7.68
CA THR A 166 -4.26 28.28 -8.19
C THR A 166 -5.52 27.81 -8.93
N GLU A 167 -6.51 28.70 -9.02
CA GLU A 167 -7.73 28.45 -9.78
C GLU A 167 -7.43 28.39 -11.29
N GLU A 168 -6.49 29.19 -11.78
CA GLU A 168 -6.07 29.16 -13.18
C GLU A 168 -5.44 27.81 -13.57
N GLU A 169 -4.56 27.28 -12.72
CA GLU A 169 -3.97 25.95 -12.91
C GLU A 169 -5.04 24.85 -12.87
N TYR A 170 -5.98 24.93 -11.92
CA TYR A 170 -7.11 24.01 -11.85
C TYR A 170 -7.95 24.02 -13.14
N LEU A 171 -8.28 25.20 -13.67
CA LEU A 171 -9.05 25.35 -14.91
C LEU A 171 -8.30 24.82 -16.13
N GLN A 172 -6.98 25.01 -16.20
CA GLN A 172 -6.15 24.42 -17.27
C GLN A 172 -6.16 22.89 -17.21
N ILE A 173 -5.98 22.31 -16.02
CA ILE A 173 -6.04 20.85 -15.83
C ILE A 173 -7.41 20.31 -16.25
N LEU A 174 -8.52 20.98 -15.90
CA LEU A 174 -9.86 20.60 -16.33
C LEU A 174 -10.04 20.62 -17.85
N GLU A 175 -9.50 21.62 -18.53
CA GLU A 175 -9.56 21.74 -19.98
C GLU A 175 -8.73 20.66 -20.67
N GLU A 176 -7.50 20.43 -20.20
CA GLU A 176 -6.58 19.42 -20.76
C GLU A 176 -7.05 17.98 -20.55
N THR A 177 -7.61 17.68 -19.37
CA THR A 177 -8.16 16.35 -19.04
C THR A 177 -9.42 16.03 -19.84
N GLY A 178 -10.03 17.03 -20.50
CA GLY A 178 -11.20 16.85 -21.36
C GLY A 178 -12.46 16.47 -20.60
N ILE A 179 -12.49 16.65 -19.27
CA ILE A 179 -13.66 16.36 -18.41
C ILE A 179 -14.91 17.10 -18.91
N PRO A 180 -14.86 18.40 -19.29
CA PRO A 180 -16.03 19.09 -19.85
C PRO A 180 -16.54 18.41 -21.13
N ARG A 181 -15.65 17.93 -22.00
CA ARG A 181 -16.02 17.27 -23.25
C ARG A 181 -16.67 15.90 -23.01
N ILE A 182 -16.18 15.14 -22.04
CA ILE A 182 -16.79 13.87 -21.61
C ILE A 182 -18.21 14.10 -21.08
N ASP A 183 -18.43 15.19 -20.35
CA ASP A 183 -19.75 15.53 -19.79
C ASP A 183 -20.75 15.87 -20.91
N ASP A 184 -20.33 16.64 -21.92
CA ASP A 184 -21.15 16.97 -23.09
C ASP A 184 -21.48 15.72 -23.93
N GLU A 185 -20.49 14.88 -24.24
CA GLU A 185 -20.70 13.62 -24.98
C GLU A 185 -21.64 12.66 -24.22
N THR A 186 -21.49 12.57 -22.89
CA THR A 186 -22.36 11.75 -22.04
C THR A 186 -23.80 12.28 -22.08
N LYS A 187 -23.97 13.59 -21.99
CA LYS A 187 -25.27 14.25 -22.03
C LYS A 187 -25.94 14.06 -23.39
N GLU A 188 -25.21 14.21 -24.49
CA GLU A 188 -25.70 13.94 -25.84
C GLU A 188 -26.08 12.46 -26.03
N PHE A 189 -25.26 11.53 -25.55
CA PHE A 189 -25.55 10.10 -25.60
C PHE A 189 -26.84 9.76 -24.84
N VAL A 190 -26.98 10.24 -23.59
CA VAL A 190 -28.18 10.04 -22.77
C VAL A 190 -29.40 10.64 -23.47
N GLN A 191 -29.30 11.85 -24.03
CA GLN A 191 -30.39 12.47 -24.77
C GLN A 191 -30.76 11.70 -26.03
N SER A 192 -29.79 11.13 -26.76
CA SER A 192 -30.05 10.34 -27.96
C SER A 192 -30.85 9.06 -27.66
N LYS A 193 -30.68 8.50 -26.45
CA LYS A 193 -31.33 7.27 -26.00
C LYS A 193 -32.64 7.47 -25.26
N ASN A 194 -33.02 8.72 -24.98
CA ASN A 194 -34.25 9.05 -24.26
C ASN A 194 -35.50 8.44 -24.93
N ARG A 195 -35.59 8.52 -26.26
CA ARG A 195 -36.73 7.98 -27.02
C ARG A 195 -36.83 6.46 -26.89
N GLU A 196 -35.74 5.74 -27.14
CA GLU A 196 -35.69 4.28 -27.04
C GLU A 196 -36.01 3.80 -25.62
N MET A 197 -35.51 4.50 -24.60
CA MET A 197 -35.80 4.20 -23.20
C MET A 197 -37.27 4.46 -22.84
N THR A 198 -37.86 5.54 -23.36
CA THR A 198 -39.29 5.85 -23.14
C THR A 198 -40.19 4.80 -23.79
N GLU A 199 -39.89 4.40 -25.03
CA GLU A 199 -40.62 3.34 -25.74
C GLU A 199 -40.57 2.01 -24.98
N LEU A 200 -39.41 1.66 -24.41
CA LEU A 200 -39.23 0.45 -23.60
C LEU A 200 -40.02 0.51 -22.28
N LEU A 201 -40.04 1.68 -21.62
CA LEU A 201 -40.78 1.88 -20.38
C LEU A 201 -42.30 1.84 -20.59
N ASP A 202 -42.79 2.38 -21.70
CA ASP A 202 -44.22 2.31 -22.02
C ASP A 202 -44.64 0.88 -22.38
N PHE A 203 -43.81 0.14 -23.13
CA PHE A 203 -44.03 -1.29 -23.36
C PHE A 203 -44.14 -2.10 -22.05
N LEU A 204 -43.32 -1.80 -21.05
CA LEU A 204 -43.35 -2.49 -19.75
C LEU A 204 -44.56 -2.13 -18.88
N LYS A 205 -45.19 -0.97 -19.09
CA LYS A 205 -46.41 -0.58 -18.36
C LYS A 205 -47.66 -1.30 -18.87
N ASP A 206 -47.63 -1.70 -20.13
CA ASP A 206 -48.73 -2.40 -20.79
C ASP A 206 -48.67 -3.93 -20.60
N LEU A 207 -47.69 -4.42 -19.83
CA LEU A 207 -47.49 -5.82 -19.44
C LEU A 207 -48.19 -6.16 -18.12
#